data_AF-A0A9J6ZTS1-F1
#
_entry.id   AF-A0A9J6ZTS1-F1
#
_cell.length_a   1.000
_cell.length_b   1.000
_cell.length_c   1.000
_cell.angle_alpha   90.00
_cell.angle_beta   90.00
_cell.angle_gamma   90.00
#
_symmetry.space_group_name_H-M   'P 1'
#
loop_
_entity.id
_entity.type
_entity.pdbx_description
1 polymer ?
#
loop_
_entity_poly.entity_id
_entity_poly.type
_entity_poly.pdbx_seq_one_letter_code
_entity_poly.pdbx_strand_id
1 'polypeptide(L)'
;MQTLQKEYTSTTDKLRAELKKIFDLFPNLRELLSIERMCRLVGFSDDLTQRILSGGKVGFKGSLYSAEYKRKFSTEHSTAQIEPEPNKPGKLRLAIDGADIIEWFRMKYKEFQKSIGIDWTDRNVGRGRKM
;
A
#
# COMPACT_ATOMS: atom_id res chain seq x y z
N MET A 1 -11.19 -37.81 -22.09
CA MET A 1 -11.35 -36.34 -22.17
C MET A 1 -12.46 -35.81 -21.26
N GLN A 2 -13.71 -36.29 -21.35
CA GLN A 2 -14.82 -35.77 -20.50
C GLN A 2 -14.70 -36.07 -18.99
N THR A 3 -14.07 -37.19 -18.61
CA THR A 3 -13.85 -37.59 -17.20
C THR A 3 -12.81 -36.73 -16.50
N LEU A 4 -11.66 -36.49 -17.18
CA LEU A 4 -10.60 -35.59 -16.70
C LEU A 4 -11.10 -34.15 -16.52
N GLN A 5 -11.93 -33.66 -17.45
CA GLN A 5 -12.55 -32.34 -17.31
C GLN A 5 -13.45 -32.25 -16.07
N LYS A 6 -14.27 -33.29 -15.82
CA LYS A 6 -15.14 -33.38 -14.64
C LYS A 6 -14.38 -33.45 -13.32
N GLU A 7 -13.30 -34.21 -13.27
CA GLU A 7 -12.44 -34.32 -12.09
C GLU A 7 -11.70 -33.01 -11.80
N TYR A 8 -11.20 -32.33 -12.84
CA TYR A 8 -10.59 -31.01 -12.74
C TYR A 8 -11.60 -29.98 -12.20
N THR A 9 -12.81 -29.90 -12.76
CA THR A 9 -13.85 -28.97 -12.28
C THR A 9 -14.26 -29.26 -10.84
N SER A 10 -14.45 -30.53 -10.49
CA SER A 10 -14.80 -30.94 -9.11
C SER A 10 -13.72 -30.54 -8.11
N THR A 11 -12.45 -30.69 -8.47
CA THR A 11 -11.32 -30.30 -7.63
C THR A 11 -11.25 -28.78 -7.46
N THR A 12 -11.41 -28.02 -8.55
CA THR A 12 -11.44 -26.54 -8.47
C THR A 12 -12.62 -26.01 -7.65
N ASP A 13 -13.78 -26.65 -7.72
CA ASP A 13 -14.96 -26.22 -6.97
C ASP A 13 -14.79 -26.47 -5.46
N LYS A 14 -14.18 -27.60 -5.07
CA LYS A 14 -13.80 -27.88 -3.68
C LYS A 14 -12.83 -26.83 -3.15
N LEU A 15 -11.78 -26.50 -3.91
CA LEU A 15 -10.81 -25.48 -3.53
C LEU A 15 -11.46 -24.10 -3.36
N ARG A 16 -12.36 -23.73 -4.27
CA ARG A 16 -13.13 -22.47 -4.15
C ARG A 16 -14.02 -22.44 -2.91
N ALA A 17 -14.65 -23.56 -2.56
CA ALA A 17 -15.47 -23.67 -1.37
C ALA A 17 -14.64 -23.50 -0.09
N GLU A 18 -13.47 -24.14 0.01
CA GLU A 18 -12.57 -23.97 1.16
C GLU A 18 -12.02 -22.53 1.24
N LEU A 19 -11.62 -21.93 0.11
CA LEU A 19 -11.17 -20.54 0.07
C LEU A 19 -12.27 -19.58 0.54
N LYS A 20 -13.52 -19.83 0.14
CA LYS A 20 -14.68 -19.04 0.57
C LYS A 20 -14.86 -19.13 2.09
N LYS A 21 -14.80 -20.32 2.68
CA LYS A 21 -14.88 -20.49 4.14
C LYS A 21 -13.79 -19.71 4.86
N ILE A 22 -12.55 -19.73 4.36
CA ILE A 22 -11.45 -18.96 4.95
C ILE A 22 -11.75 -17.45 4.91
N PHE A 23 -12.22 -16.94 3.77
CA PHE A 23 -12.59 -15.52 3.68
C PHE A 23 -13.76 -15.13 4.58
N ASP A 24 -14.71 -16.04 4.79
CA ASP A 24 -15.87 -15.80 5.67
C ASP A 24 -15.45 -15.85 7.16
N LEU A 25 -14.47 -16.69 7.53
CA LEU A 25 -13.92 -16.79 8.89
C LEU A 25 -12.98 -15.62 9.25
N PHE A 26 -12.24 -15.10 8.26
CA PHE A 26 -11.26 -14.04 8.46
C PHE A 26 -11.64 -12.78 7.67
N PRO A 27 -12.48 -11.89 8.24
CA PRO A 27 -13.04 -10.74 7.52
C PRO A 27 -11.95 -9.79 6.96
N ASN A 28 -10.80 -9.71 7.64
CA ASN A 28 -9.70 -8.83 7.26
C ASN A 28 -8.72 -9.47 6.25
N LEU A 29 -8.84 -10.77 5.94
CA LEU A 29 -7.86 -11.45 5.07
C LEU A 29 -7.80 -10.82 3.67
N ARG A 30 -8.95 -10.39 3.14
CA ARG A 30 -8.99 -9.71 1.83
C ARG A 30 -8.19 -8.42 1.82
N GLU A 31 -8.18 -7.70 2.93
CA GLU A 31 -7.42 -6.47 3.09
C GLU A 31 -5.94 -6.74 3.29
N LEU A 32 -5.59 -7.74 4.10
CA LEU A 32 -4.20 -8.17 4.25
C LEU A 32 -3.60 -8.56 2.89
N LEU A 33 -4.34 -9.30 2.06
CA LEU A 33 -3.90 -9.61 0.69
C LEU A 33 -3.79 -8.36 -0.20
N SER A 34 -4.60 -7.34 0.05
CA SER A 34 -4.53 -6.07 -0.67
C SER A 34 -3.30 -5.26 -0.26
N ILE A 35 -3.00 -5.23 1.04
CA ILE A 35 -1.81 -4.60 1.61
C ILE A 35 -0.56 -5.34 1.14
N GLU A 36 -0.57 -6.67 1.11
CA GLU A 36 0.53 -7.49 0.60
C GLU A 36 0.88 -7.15 -0.85
N ARG A 37 -0.13 -7.05 -1.72
CA ARG A 37 0.07 -6.63 -3.11
C ARG A 37 0.64 -5.21 -3.19
N MET A 38 0.13 -4.30 -2.36
CA MET A 38 0.61 -2.93 -2.30
C MET A 38 2.09 -2.87 -1.89
N CYS A 39 2.48 -3.63 -0.85
CA CYS A 39 3.86 -3.73 -0.40
C CYS A 39 4.81 -4.13 -1.54
N ARG A 40 4.43 -5.18 -2.31
CA ARG A 40 5.21 -5.63 -3.46
C ARG A 40 5.28 -4.59 -4.57
N LEU A 41 4.17 -3.91 -4.88
CA LEU A 41 4.11 -2.89 -5.93
C LEU A 41 5.01 -1.70 -5.65
N VAL A 42 5.13 -1.29 -4.39
CA VAL A 42 6.00 -0.17 -4.00
C VAL A 42 7.45 -0.58 -3.76
N GLY A 43 7.73 -1.89 -3.77
CA GLY A 43 9.09 -2.42 -3.69
C GLY A 43 9.57 -2.78 -2.28
N PHE A 44 8.69 -3.08 -1.33
CA PHE A 44 9.10 -3.78 -0.11
C PHE A 44 9.62 -5.19 -0.47
N SER A 45 10.63 -5.67 0.27
CA SER A 45 11.08 -7.05 0.17
C SER A 45 10.04 -8.02 0.75
N ASP A 46 10.13 -9.29 0.39
CA ASP A 46 9.24 -10.33 0.92
C ASP A 46 9.37 -10.45 2.45
N ASP A 47 10.60 -10.35 3.00
CA ASP A 47 10.83 -10.33 4.45
C ASP A 47 10.09 -9.18 5.15
N LEU A 48 10.27 -7.96 4.65
CA LEU A 48 9.62 -6.77 5.22
C LEU A 48 8.11 -6.88 5.10
N THR A 49 7.61 -7.36 3.95
CA THR A 49 6.18 -7.55 3.70
C THR A 49 5.58 -8.54 4.70
N GLN A 50 6.23 -9.68 4.95
CA GLN A 50 5.77 -10.65 5.95
C GLN A 50 5.74 -10.06 7.36
N ARG A 51 6.77 -9.33 7.75
CA ARG A 51 6.85 -8.70 9.08
C ARG A 51 5.76 -7.63 9.26
N ILE A 52 5.47 -6.83 8.23
CA ILE A 52 4.37 -5.87 8.24
C ILE A 52 3.02 -6.58 8.37
N LEU A 53 2.79 -7.64 7.59
CA LEU A 53 1.53 -8.41 7.61
C LEU A 53 1.29 -9.15 8.92
N SER A 54 2.35 -9.48 9.65
CA SER A 54 2.25 -10.04 11.01
C SER A 54 1.77 -9.03 12.08
N GLY A 55 1.53 -7.78 11.68
CA GLY A 55 1.08 -6.70 12.57
C GLY A 55 2.22 -5.95 13.27
N GLY A 56 3.47 -6.23 12.90
CA GLY A 56 4.63 -5.57 13.47
C GLY A 56 4.81 -4.13 12.96
N LYS A 57 5.31 -3.24 13.84
CA LYS A 57 5.89 -1.96 13.43
C LYS A 57 7.33 -2.18 12.97
N VAL A 58 7.56 -2.07 11.67
CA VAL A 58 8.83 -2.44 11.04
C VAL A 58 9.57 -1.19 10.58
N GLY A 59 10.71 -0.91 11.20
CA GLY A 59 11.65 0.08 10.68
C GLY A 59 12.31 -0.41 9.40
N PHE A 60 12.44 0.46 8.40
CA PHE A 60 13.14 0.16 7.16
C PHE A 60 13.96 1.36 6.66
N LYS A 61 15.04 1.01 5.94
CA LYS A 61 15.88 1.92 5.18
C LYS A 61 15.89 1.44 3.74
N GLY A 62 15.82 2.38 2.79
CA GLY A 62 15.83 2.06 1.37
C GLY A 62 14.93 2.99 0.58
N SER A 63 14.49 2.54 -0.59
CA SER A 63 13.68 3.35 -1.49
C SER A 63 12.40 2.62 -1.91
N LEU A 64 11.28 3.32 -1.88
CA LEU A 64 10.00 2.83 -2.37
C LEU A 64 9.64 3.53 -3.69
N TYR A 65 9.03 2.80 -4.62
CA TYR A 65 8.58 3.32 -5.91
C TYR A 65 7.14 3.84 -5.83
N SER A 66 6.95 5.09 -6.25
CA SER A 66 5.63 5.67 -6.47
C SER A 66 5.27 5.59 -7.95
N ALA A 67 4.19 4.88 -8.27
CA ALA A 67 3.63 4.86 -9.62
C ALA A 67 3.03 6.21 -10.03
N GLU A 68 2.47 6.97 -9.07
CA GLU A 68 1.90 8.30 -9.29
C GLU A 68 2.96 9.30 -9.76
N TYR A 69 4.11 9.35 -9.06
CA TYR A 69 5.21 10.25 -9.40
C TYR A 69 6.26 9.62 -10.34
N LYS A 70 6.06 8.35 -10.73
CA LYS A 70 6.98 7.55 -11.56
C LYS A 70 8.44 7.60 -11.07
N ARG A 71 8.65 7.57 -9.76
CA ARG A 71 9.96 7.78 -9.14
C ARG A 71 10.09 7.01 -7.84
N LYS A 72 11.34 6.70 -7.47
CA LYS A 72 11.69 6.15 -6.16
C LYS A 72 11.97 7.26 -5.14
N PHE A 73 11.47 7.08 -3.92
CA PHE A 73 11.73 7.95 -2.78
C PHE A 73 12.46 7.17 -1.70
N SER A 74 13.59 7.71 -1.26
CA SER A 74 14.44 7.07 -0.25
C SER A 74 14.12 7.57 1.15
N THR A 75 14.34 6.70 2.12
CA THR A 75 14.27 7.00 3.55
C THR A 75 15.36 6.24 4.30
N GLU A 76 15.93 6.90 5.29
CA GLU A 76 16.95 6.34 6.19
C GLU A 76 16.30 5.70 7.43
N HIS A 77 15.17 6.25 7.88
CA HIS A 77 14.51 5.89 9.14
C HIS A 77 12.98 6.05 9.04
N SER A 78 12.32 5.22 8.24
CA SER A 78 10.85 5.15 8.24
C SER A 78 10.35 3.88 8.90
N THR A 79 9.12 3.93 9.39
CA THR A 79 8.44 2.79 9.99
C THR A 79 7.18 2.44 9.22
N ALA A 80 7.05 1.20 8.80
CA ALA A 80 5.86 0.67 8.12
C ALA A 80 5.09 -0.25 9.06
N GLN A 81 3.76 -0.12 9.07
CA GLN A 81 2.87 -0.97 9.87
C GLN A 81 1.47 -1.03 9.28
N ILE A 82 0.67 -1.99 9.73
CA ILE A 82 -0.75 -2.04 9.41
C ILE A 82 -1.51 -1.32 10.52
N GLU A 83 -2.36 -0.37 10.12
CA GLU A 83 -3.21 0.39 11.03
C GLU A 83 -4.67 0.26 10.62
N PRO A 84 -5.62 0.45 11.55
CA PRO A 84 -7.02 0.70 11.20
C PRO A 84 -7.15 1.94 10.31
N GLU A 85 -8.01 1.88 9.31
CA GLU A 85 -8.34 3.02 8.46
C GLU A 85 -9.18 4.04 9.25
N PRO A 86 -8.72 5.29 9.45
CA PRO A 86 -9.42 6.27 10.29
C PRO A 86 -10.86 6.55 9.84
N ASN A 87 -11.11 6.51 8.53
CA ASN A 87 -12.40 6.87 7.94
C ASN A 87 -13.31 5.67 7.64
N LYS A 88 -12.84 4.44 7.89
CA LYS A 88 -13.59 3.22 7.56
C LYS A 88 -13.44 2.18 8.67
N PRO A 89 -14.38 2.12 9.61
CA PRO A 89 -14.34 1.14 10.70
C PRO A 89 -14.20 -0.29 10.18
N GLY A 90 -13.29 -1.05 10.80
CA GLY A 90 -13.02 -2.44 10.42
C GLY A 90 -12.19 -2.61 9.14
N LYS A 91 -11.75 -1.53 8.49
CA LYS A 91 -10.78 -1.58 7.38
C LYS A 91 -9.35 -1.37 7.91
N LEU A 92 -8.37 -1.93 7.22
CA LEU A 92 -6.94 -1.80 7.48
C LEU A 92 -6.26 -1.04 6.34
N ARG A 93 -5.19 -0.33 6.68
CA ARG A 93 -4.32 0.39 5.75
C ARG A 93 -2.86 0.12 6.04
N LEU A 94 -2.03 0.23 5.00
CA LEU A 94 -0.58 0.31 5.15
C LEU A 94 -0.21 1.75 5.50
N ALA A 95 0.36 1.93 6.69
CA ALA A 95 0.85 3.22 7.14
C ALA A 95 2.37 3.25 7.14
N ILE A 96 2.95 4.36 6.68
CA ILE A 96 4.37 4.67 6.79
C ILE A 96 4.50 5.97 7.57
N ASP A 97 5.19 5.92 8.70
CA ASP A 97 5.33 7.04 9.64
C ASP A 97 3.98 7.65 10.08
N GLY A 98 2.94 6.80 10.18
CA GLY A 98 1.57 7.17 10.55
C GLY A 98 0.73 7.77 9.42
N ALA A 99 1.33 8.08 8.27
CA ALA A 99 0.62 8.48 7.06
C ALA A 99 0.24 7.25 6.24
N ASP A 100 -0.87 7.29 5.50
CA ASP A 100 -1.08 6.27 4.46
C ASP A 100 0.00 6.37 3.39
N ILE A 101 0.20 5.29 2.63
CA ILE A 101 1.30 5.25 1.65
C ILE A 101 1.21 6.34 0.57
N ILE A 102 0.00 6.77 0.20
CA ILE A 102 -0.20 7.79 -0.84
C ILE A 102 0.23 9.15 -0.29
N GLU A 103 -0.23 9.51 0.91
CA GLU A 103 0.19 10.74 1.57
C GLU A 103 1.69 10.72 1.93
N TRP A 104 2.26 9.58 2.31
CA TRP A 104 3.70 9.46 2.53
C TRP A 104 4.50 9.78 1.26
N PHE A 105 4.09 9.24 0.10
CA PHE A 105 4.71 9.60 -1.19
C PHE A 105 4.53 11.07 -1.53
N ARG A 106 3.36 11.64 -1.25
CA ARG A 106 3.10 13.06 -1.47
C ARG A 106 4.02 13.94 -0.63
N MET A 107 4.26 13.58 0.62
CA MET A 107 5.22 14.28 1.50
C MET A 107 6.64 14.18 0.93
N LYS A 108 7.08 12.97 0.56
CA LYS A 108 8.40 12.76 -0.04
C LYS A 108 8.58 13.50 -1.37
N TYR A 109 7.52 13.63 -2.16
CA TYR A 109 7.56 14.41 -3.39
C TYR A 109 7.69 15.91 -3.12
N LYS A 110 6.98 16.45 -2.12
CA LYS A 110 7.15 17.85 -1.70
C LYS A 110 8.57 18.13 -1.18
N GLU A 111 9.14 17.23 -0.39
CA GLU A 111 10.54 17.32 0.05
C GLU A 111 11.50 17.34 -1.14
N PHE A 112 11.29 16.44 -2.10
CA PHE A 112 12.08 16.38 -3.32
C PHE A 112 11.97 17.68 -4.13
N GLN A 113 10.77 18.22 -4.33
CA GLN A 113 10.55 19.49 -5.03
C GLN A 113 11.30 20.66 -4.38
N LYS A 114 11.24 20.77 -3.06
CA LYS A 114 12.00 21.78 -2.30
C LYS A 114 13.51 21.60 -2.48
N SER A 115 14.01 20.36 -2.48
CA SER A 115 15.43 20.07 -2.65
C SER A 115 16.00 20.50 -4.02
N ILE A 116 15.13 20.63 -5.03
CA ILE A 116 15.50 21.10 -6.38
C ILE A 116 15.05 22.55 -6.65
N GLY A 117 14.71 23.30 -5.60
CA GLY A 117 14.34 24.72 -5.69
C GLY A 117 12.95 25.00 -6.25
N ILE A 118 12.08 23.99 -6.33
CA ILE A 118 10.67 24.18 -6.75
C ILE A 118 9.84 24.39 -5.48
N ASP A 119 9.45 25.64 -5.23
CA ASP A 119 8.47 25.98 -4.19
C ASP A 119 7.10 26.28 -4.82
N TRP A 120 6.08 25.49 -4.50
CA TRP A 120 4.71 25.69 -4.98
C TRP A 120 3.91 26.67 -4.10
N THR A 121 4.48 27.14 -2.98
CA THR A 121 3.80 28.09 -2.10
C THR A 121 3.55 29.46 -2.75
N ASP A 122 4.25 29.79 -3.83
CA ASP A 122 4.18 31.12 -4.46
C ASP A 122 3.14 31.26 -5.60
N ARG A 123 2.43 30.18 -5.97
CA ARG A 123 1.49 30.24 -7.12
C ARG A 123 0.09 30.81 -6.83
N ASN A 124 -0.22 31.13 -5.57
CA ASN A 124 -1.51 31.72 -5.17
C ASN A 124 -1.45 33.22 -4.82
N VAL A 125 -0.31 33.91 -5.01
CA VAL A 125 -0.19 35.37 -4.82
C VAL A 125 0.06 36.06 -6.16
N GLY A 126 -0.94 36.04 -7.06
CA GLY A 126 -0.73 36.64 -8.38
C GLY A 126 -1.96 36.85 -9.27
N ARG A 127 -3.18 36.75 -8.73
CA ARG A 127 -4.40 37.17 -9.45
C ARG A 127 -5.23 38.15 -8.60
N GLY A 128 -4.59 39.23 -8.19
CA GLY A 128 -5.24 40.43 -7.68
C GLY A 128 -5.20 41.53 -8.73
N ARG A 129 -6.37 41.83 -9.32
CA ARG A 129 -6.80 43.05 -10.03
C ARG A 129 -5.72 44.10 -10.34
N LYS A 130 -5.47 44.36 -11.64
CA LYS A 130 -5.15 45.72 -12.08
C LYS A 130 -6.47 46.51 -12.17
N MET A 131 -6.47 47.68 -11.54
CA MET A 131 -7.49 48.73 -11.70
C MET A 131 -7.46 49.28 -13.12
#